data_AF-F1KC46-F1
#
_entry.id   AF-F1KC46-F1
#
_cell.length_a   1.000
_cell.length_b   1.000
_cell.length_c   1.000
_cell.angle_alpha   90.00
_cell.angle_beta   90.00
_cell.angle_gamma   90.00
#
_symmetry.space_group_name_H-M   'P 1'
#
loop_
_entity.id
_entity.type
_entity.pdbx_description
1 polymer ?
#
loop_
_entity_poly.entity_id
_entity_poly.type
_entity_poly.pdbx_seq_one_letter_code
_entity_poly.pdbx_strand_id
1 'polypeptide(L)'
;MIIRSMKNDNDVILTQEIKRIEFQKAFGKNIKRLRQQQELTQDRLGYLAELDRSYIGGIERGERNVCLSNIKRIADALKVSVNDLFNFKEATTYEELCTND
;
A
#
# COMPACT_ATOMS: atom_id res chain seq x y z
N MET A 1 18.11 19.96 -4.88
CA MET A 1 18.04 20.99 -5.93
C MET A 1 17.17 20.51 -7.11
N ILE A 2 15.85 20.33 -6.92
CA ILE A 2 14.89 20.09 -8.03
C ILE A 2 13.55 20.83 -7.80
N ILE A 3 13.18 21.14 -6.56
CA ILE A 3 11.87 21.77 -6.28
C ILE A 3 12.03 23.29 -6.09
N ARG A 4 12.38 24.02 -7.15
CA ARG A 4 12.31 25.51 -7.13
C ARG A 4 11.47 26.12 -8.24
N SER A 5 10.64 25.34 -8.95
CA SER A 5 9.73 25.88 -9.95
C SER A 5 8.52 24.98 -10.21
N MET A 6 7.60 24.89 -9.25
CA MET A 6 6.28 24.30 -9.47
C MET A 6 5.42 25.33 -10.23
N LYS A 7 5.48 25.22 -11.56
CA LYS A 7 4.93 26.08 -12.62
C LYS A 7 3.42 26.06 -12.84
N ASN A 8 2.87 24.86 -13.08
CA ASN A 8 1.63 24.67 -13.87
C ASN A 8 0.77 23.47 -13.39
N ASP A 9 -0.50 23.41 -13.85
CA ASP A 9 -1.49 22.36 -13.49
C ASP A 9 -1.03 20.92 -13.76
N ASN A 10 -0.18 20.69 -14.76
CA ASN A 10 0.40 19.38 -15.05
C ASN A 10 1.31 18.85 -13.91
N ASP A 11 1.96 19.75 -13.17
CA ASP A 11 2.84 19.39 -12.04
C ASP A 11 2.02 18.95 -10.81
N VAL A 12 0.83 19.53 -10.64
CA VAL A 12 -0.11 19.19 -9.56
C VAL A 12 -0.70 17.80 -9.77
N ILE A 13 -1.07 17.47 -11.01
CA ILE A 13 -1.63 16.16 -11.37
C ILE A 13 -0.60 15.05 -11.15
N LEU A 14 0.66 15.27 -11.57
CA LEU A 14 1.75 14.32 -11.36
C LEU A 14 2.00 14.06 -9.87
N THR A 15 1.86 15.10 -9.04
CA THR A 15 2.01 14.98 -7.59
C THR A 15 0.93 14.09 -6.96
N GLN A 16 -0.33 14.18 -7.41
CA GLN A 16 -1.42 13.35 -6.90
C GLN A 16 -1.28 11.87 -7.30
N GLU A 17 -0.85 11.62 -8.53
CA GLU A 17 -0.58 10.27 -9.03
C GLU A 17 0.52 9.59 -8.20
N ILE A 18 1.64 10.30 -7.96
CA ILE A 18 2.76 9.81 -7.15
C ILE A 18 2.31 9.50 -5.72
N LYS A 19 1.57 10.42 -5.08
CA LYS A 19 1.05 10.21 -3.72
C LYS A 19 0.19 8.95 -3.63
N ARG A 20 -0.72 8.76 -4.58
CA ARG A 20 -1.57 7.56 -4.62
C ARG A 20 -0.74 6.27 -4.77
N ILE A 21 0.26 6.28 -5.63
CA ILE A 21 1.14 5.11 -5.85
C ILE A 21 1.92 4.79 -4.57
N GLU A 22 2.49 5.79 -3.90
CA GLU A 22 3.25 5.56 -2.66
C GLU A 22 2.35 5.08 -1.52
N PHE A 23 1.13 5.61 -1.41
CA PHE A 23 0.13 5.09 -0.46
C PHE A 23 -0.21 3.61 -0.73
N GLN A 24 -0.45 3.25 -2.00
CA GLN A 24 -0.74 1.85 -2.39
C GLN A 24 0.43 0.92 -2.07
N LYS A 25 1.67 1.35 -2.29
CA LYS A 25 2.86 0.58 -1.91
C LYS A 25 2.98 0.42 -0.39
N ALA A 26 2.72 1.47 0.38
CA ALA A 26 2.78 1.40 1.84
C ALA A 26 1.71 0.45 2.41
N PHE A 27 0.47 0.55 1.91
CA PHE A 27 -0.62 -0.35 2.22
C PHE A 27 -0.27 -1.81 1.85
N GLY A 28 0.22 -2.05 0.64
CA GLY A 28 0.63 -3.37 0.16
C GLY A 28 1.75 -4.00 0.99
N LYS A 29 2.76 -3.21 1.39
CA LYS A 29 3.83 -3.65 2.29
C LYS A 29 3.29 -4.07 3.65
N ASN A 30 2.30 -3.35 4.19
CA ASN A 30 1.69 -3.70 5.47
C ASN A 30 0.91 -5.02 5.40
N ILE A 31 0.14 -5.24 4.32
CA ILE A 31 -0.51 -6.54 4.06
C ILE A 31 0.52 -7.66 4.01
N LYS A 32 1.61 -7.47 3.26
CA LYS A 32 2.70 -8.47 3.17
C LYS A 32 3.28 -8.79 4.55
N ARG A 33 3.53 -7.77 5.37
CA ARG A 33 4.04 -7.92 6.74
C ARG A 33 3.08 -8.76 7.60
N LEU A 34 1.80 -8.40 7.64
CA LEU A 34 0.77 -9.12 8.40
C LEU A 34 0.61 -10.56 7.91
N ARG A 35 0.64 -10.78 6.59
CA ARG A 35 0.61 -12.12 5.99
C ARG A 35 1.78 -12.98 6.45
N GLN A 36 2.98 -12.42 6.45
CA GLN A 36 4.20 -13.12 6.87
C GLN A 36 4.19 -13.42 8.37
N GLN A 37 3.62 -12.54 9.21
CA GLN A 37 3.43 -12.82 10.64
C GLN A 37 2.48 -13.98 10.92
N GLN A 38 1.54 -14.23 10.00
CA GLN A 38 0.65 -15.39 10.03
C GLN A 38 1.23 -16.61 9.29
N GLU A 39 2.49 -16.55 8.85
CA GLU A 39 3.19 -17.61 8.09
C GLU A 39 2.48 -18.05 6.81
N LEU A 40 1.65 -17.19 6.22
CA LEU A 40 0.88 -17.52 5.02
C LEU A 40 1.67 -17.21 3.75
N THR A 41 1.57 -18.08 2.74
CA THR A 41 1.97 -17.75 1.37
C THR A 41 0.94 -16.82 0.72
N GLN A 42 1.32 -16.12 -0.37
CA GLN A 42 0.34 -15.32 -1.15
C GLN A 42 -0.81 -16.17 -1.67
N ASP A 43 -0.50 -17.41 -2.07
CA ASP A 43 -1.48 -18.38 -2.55
C ASP A 43 -2.47 -18.76 -1.43
N ARG A 44 -1.94 -19.03 -0.23
CA ARG A 44 -2.77 -19.35 0.93
C ARG A 44 -3.66 -18.18 1.36
N LEU A 45 -3.13 -16.95 1.37
CA LEU A 45 -3.94 -15.76 1.64
C LEU A 45 -5.02 -15.58 0.56
N GLY A 46 -4.66 -15.75 -0.71
CA GLY A 46 -5.61 -15.69 -1.82
C GLY A 46 -6.76 -16.67 -1.64
N TYR A 47 -6.45 -17.94 -1.36
CA TYR A 47 -7.47 -18.94 -1.07
C TYR A 47 -8.40 -18.55 0.09
N LEU A 48 -7.85 -18.11 1.23
CA LEU A 48 -8.63 -17.74 2.42
C LEU A 48 -9.48 -16.47 2.21
N ALA A 49 -8.97 -15.52 1.43
CA ALA A 49 -9.68 -14.30 1.08
C ALA A 49 -10.57 -14.46 -0.16
N GLU A 50 -10.59 -15.66 -0.77
CA GLU A 50 -11.24 -15.95 -2.06
C GLU A 50 -10.84 -14.93 -3.16
N LEU A 51 -9.54 -14.69 -3.26
CA LEU A 51 -8.88 -13.81 -4.21
C LEU A 51 -7.80 -14.56 -4.99
N ASP A 52 -7.59 -14.18 -6.24
CA ASP A 52 -6.51 -14.77 -7.02
C ASP A 52 -5.13 -14.43 -6.43
N ARG A 53 -4.22 -15.40 -6.43
CA ARG A 53 -2.84 -15.23 -5.94
C ARG A 53 -2.15 -14.03 -6.60
N SER A 54 -2.29 -13.86 -7.92
CA SER A 54 -1.66 -12.75 -8.64
C SER A 54 -2.24 -11.39 -8.25
N TYR A 55 -3.53 -11.35 -7.88
CA TYR A 55 -4.17 -10.16 -7.35
C TYR A 55 -3.62 -9.79 -5.97
N ILE A 56 -3.46 -10.78 -5.06
CA ILE A 56 -2.76 -10.57 -3.78
C ILE A 56 -1.34 -10.04 -4.00
N GLY A 57 -0.59 -10.66 -4.91
CA GLY A 57 0.76 -10.21 -5.24
C GLY A 57 0.79 -8.78 -5.80
N GLY A 58 -0.18 -8.42 -6.64
CA GLY A 58 -0.33 -7.06 -7.17
C GLY A 58 -0.67 -6.04 -6.09
N ILE A 59 -1.53 -6.38 -5.12
CA ILE A 59 -1.81 -5.54 -3.95
C ILE A 59 -0.54 -5.31 -3.14
N GLU A 60 0.21 -6.37 -2.82
CA GLU A 60 1.43 -6.26 -2.01
C GLU A 60 2.53 -5.39 -2.66
N ARG A 61 2.53 -5.28 -3.99
CA ARG A 61 3.44 -4.42 -4.74
C ARG A 61 2.89 -3.00 -4.98
N GLY A 62 1.65 -2.72 -4.56
CA GLY A 62 0.99 -1.44 -4.82
C GLY A 62 0.56 -1.24 -6.28
N GLU A 63 0.40 -2.32 -7.05
CA GLU A 63 0.01 -2.31 -8.47
C GLU A 63 -1.50 -2.49 -8.68
N ARG A 64 -2.27 -2.61 -7.58
CA ARG A 64 -3.71 -2.82 -7.61
C ARG A 64 -4.40 -1.84 -6.68
N ASN A 65 -5.40 -1.16 -7.22
CA ASN A 65 -6.37 -0.43 -6.42
C ASN A 65 -7.41 -1.42 -5.88
N VAL A 66 -7.27 -1.81 -4.62
CA VAL A 66 -8.16 -2.78 -3.98
C VAL A 66 -9.48 -2.11 -3.59
N CYS A 67 -10.61 -2.76 -3.89
CA CYS A 67 -11.91 -2.27 -3.47
C CYS A 67 -12.18 -2.58 -1.99
N LEU A 68 -13.07 -1.81 -1.37
CA LEU A 68 -13.39 -1.90 0.06
C LEU A 68 -13.83 -3.31 0.52
N SER A 69 -14.62 -4.01 -0.30
CA SER A 69 -15.06 -5.38 0.02
C SER A 69 -13.89 -6.36 0.07
N ASN A 70 -12.90 -6.22 -0.81
CA ASN A 70 -11.69 -7.05 -0.80
C ASN A 70 -10.77 -6.71 0.38
N ILE A 71 -10.73 -5.45 0.83
CA ILE A 71 -10.02 -5.08 2.07
C ILE A 71 -10.61 -5.85 3.26
N LYS A 72 -11.94 -5.91 3.39
CA LYS A 72 -12.60 -6.66 4.46
C LYS A 72 -12.26 -8.15 4.39
N ARG A 73 -12.31 -8.76 3.21
CA ARG A 73 -11.96 -10.18 2.99
C ARG A 73 -10.51 -10.48 3.38
N ILE A 74 -9.58 -9.58 3.02
CA ILE A 74 -8.16 -9.71 3.40
C ILE A 74 -7.99 -9.61 4.93
N ALA A 75 -8.68 -8.67 5.58
CA ALA A 75 -8.63 -8.54 7.04
C ALA A 75 -9.13 -9.81 7.73
N ASP A 76 -10.25 -10.37 7.27
CA ASP A 76 -10.84 -11.60 7.80
C ASP A 76 -9.92 -12.80 7.61
N ALA A 77 -9.35 -12.95 6.41
CA ALA A 77 -8.42 -14.03 6.09
C ALA A 77 -7.13 -13.97 6.92
N LEU A 78 -6.66 -12.75 7.24
CA LEU A 78 -5.51 -12.50 8.12
C LEU A 78 -5.86 -12.55 9.61
N LYS A 79 -7.15 -12.65 9.96
CA LYS A 79 -7.67 -12.61 11.34
C LYS A 79 -7.24 -11.35 12.09
N VAL A 80 -7.32 -10.20 11.41
CA VAL A 80 -7.00 -8.88 11.98
C VAL A 80 -8.15 -7.92 11.73
N SER A 81 -8.15 -6.77 12.42
CA SER A 81 -9.10 -5.71 12.13
C SER A 81 -8.73 -4.99 10.82
N VAL A 82 -9.69 -4.32 10.20
CA VAL A 82 -9.39 -3.44 9.05
C VAL A 82 -8.41 -2.33 9.46
N ASN A 83 -8.50 -1.84 10.70
CA ASN A 83 -7.56 -0.84 11.22
C ASN A 83 -6.11 -1.32 11.19
N ASP A 84 -5.86 -2.61 11.46
CA ASP A 84 -4.52 -3.18 11.38
C ASP A 84 -3.94 -3.15 9.96
N LEU A 85 -4.80 -3.29 8.93
CA LEU A 85 -4.39 -3.13 7.53
C LEU A 85 -3.95 -1.70 7.21
N PHE A 86 -4.52 -0.71 7.90
CA PHE A 86 -4.19 0.71 7.75
C PHE A 86 -3.16 1.23 8.75
N ASN A 87 -2.68 0.37 9.66
CA ASN A 87 -1.63 0.73 10.61
C ASN A 87 -0.24 0.64 9.97
N PHE A 88 0.09 1.63 9.16
CA PHE A 88 1.40 1.78 8.53
C PHE A 88 1.81 3.26 8.45
N LYS A 89 3.11 3.51 8.36
CA LYS A 89 3.61 4.84 8.03
C LYS A 89 3.52 5.04 6.53
N GLU A 90 2.77 6.07 6.11
CA GLU A 90 2.94 6.61 4.77
C GLU A 90 4.35 7.21 4.70
N ALA A 91 5.06 6.96 3.60
CA ALA A 91 6.32 7.64 3.38
C ALA A 91 6.01 9.12 3.18
N THR A 92 6.25 9.93 4.20
CA THR A 92 6.09 11.38 4.12
C THR A 92 7.00 11.88 3.02
N THR A 93 6.43 12.44 1.97
CA THR A 93 7.21 13.03 0.89
C THR A 93 7.83 14.33 1.42
N TYR A 94 9.17 14.34 1.51
CA TYR A 94 10.12 15.47 1.55
C TYR A 94 10.67 16.05 2.87
N GLU A 95 10.11 15.82 4.06
CA GLU A 95 10.68 16.42 5.28
C GLU A 95 11.85 15.62 5.88
N GLU A 96 11.86 14.29 5.77
CA GLU A 96 12.89 13.43 6.38
C GLU A 96 14.17 13.26 5.54
N LEU A 97 14.22 13.82 4.31
CA LEU A 97 15.43 13.82 3.48
C LEU A 97 16.43 14.94 3.85
N CYS A 98 16.06 15.84 4.76
CA CYS A 98 16.90 16.97 5.21
C CYS A 98 17.22 16.95 6.70
N THR A 99 17.02 15.84 7.42
CA THR A 99 17.30 15.72 8.86
C THR A 99 18.31 14.62 9.21
N ASN A 100 19.20 14.28 8.28
CA ASN A 100 20.43 13.58 8.62
C ASN A 100 21.56 14.63 8.58
N ASP A 101 21.61 15.45 9.63
CA ASP A 101 22.84 16.09 10.08
C ASP A 101 23.72 15.05 10.81
#